data_AF-A0A7V2MQK4-F1
#
_entry.id   AF-A0A7V2MQK4-F1
#
_cell.length_a   1.000
_cell.length_b   1.000
_cell.length_c   1.000
_cell.angle_alpha   90.00
_cell.angle_beta   90.00
_cell.angle_gamma   90.00
#
_symmetry.space_group_name_H-M   'P 1'
#
loop_
_entity.id
_entity.type
_entity.pdbx_description
1 polymer ?
#
loop_
_entity_poly.entity_id
_entity_poly.type
_entity_poly.pdbx_seq_one_letter_code
_entity_poly.pdbx_strand_id
1 'polypeptide(L)'
;MRSAIIVHGMPSKEEYFKVDRPSQSNSHWLPWLQHQLIINGFLAQTPEMPEPYKPNYEKWRSLFERFEIREDTFLVGHSCGGGFLVRYLSENNIQSGKLLSLLRGLIQTILDLKKDFLTLRSTQTL
;
A
#
# COMPACT_ATOMS: atom_id res chain seq x y z
N MET A 1 8.63 15.27 6.44
CA MET A 1 7.51 14.44 6.92
C MET A 1 7.56 13.16 6.12
N ARG A 2 7.59 11.98 6.76
CA ARG A 2 7.68 10.70 6.03
C ARG A 2 6.35 10.44 5.29
N SER A 3 6.39 9.91 4.08
CA SER A 3 5.19 9.58 3.30
C SER A 3 5.03 8.06 3.18
N ALA A 4 3.79 7.61 2.99
CA ALA A 4 3.51 6.22 2.66
C ALA A 4 2.42 6.13 1.60
N ILE A 5 2.60 5.26 0.61
CA ILE A 5 1.61 5.02 -0.45
C ILE A 5 1.29 3.53 -0.46
N ILE A 6 0.00 3.22 -0.30
CA ILE A 6 -0.53 1.86 -0.26
C ILE A 6 -1.33 1.59 -1.53
N VAL A 7 -0.90 0.64 -2.35
CA VAL A 7 -1.57 0.24 -3.60
C VAL A 7 -2.35 -1.05 -3.37
N HIS A 8 -3.66 -0.98 -3.56
CA HIS A 8 -4.56 -2.12 -3.38
C HIS A 8 -4.42 -3.17 -4.50
N GLY A 9 -5.12 -4.29 -4.35
CA GLY A 9 -5.12 -5.40 -5.31
C GLY A 9 -6.12 -5.23 -6.46
N MET A 10 -6.30 -6.29 -7.24
CA MET A 10 -7.32 -6.37 -8.28
C MET A 10 -8.50 -7.20 -7.75
N PRO A 11 -9.72 -6.63 -7.62
CA PRO A 11 -10.93 -7.40 -7.38
C PRO A 11 -11.40 -8.12 -8.65
N SER A 12 -12.36 -9.04 -8.51
CA SER A 12 -13.14 -9.46 -9.68
C SER A 12 -14.05 -8.32 -10.17
N LYS A 13 -14.51 -8.39 -11.43
CA LYS A 13 -15.45 -7.39 -11.96
C LYS A 13 -16.76 -7.38 -11.17
N GLU A 14 -17.26 -8.56 -10.83
CA GLU A 14 -18.48 -8.75 -10.03
C GLU A 14 -18.31 -8.16 -8.64
N GLU A 15 -17.16 -8.37 -8.01
CA GLU A 15 -16.84 -7.78 -6.71
C GLU A 15 -16.77 -6.26 -6.77
N TYR A 16 -16.19 -5.70 -7.81
CA TYR A 16 -16.05 -4.24 -7.96
C TYR A 16 -17.40 -3.52 -8.07
N PHE A 17 -18.41 -4.13 -8.71
CA PHE A 17 -19.73 -3.52 -8.86
C PHE A 17 -20.69 -3.81 -7.70
N LYS A 18 -20.24 -4.49 -6.63
CA LYS A 18 -21.06 -4.72 -5.43
C LYS A 18 -21.15 -3.47 -4.55
N VAL A 19 -22.38 -3.03 -4.29
CA VAL A 19 -22.66 -1.81 -3.49
C VAL A 19 -22.42 -2.04 -1.99
N ASP A 20 -22.53 -3.28 -1.52
CA ASP A 20 -22.35 -3.67 -0.11
C ASP A 20 -20.88 -3.87 0.28
N ARG A 21 -19.94 -3.63 -0.65
CA ARG A 21 -18.51 -3.76 -0.40
C ARG A 21 -17.81 -2.41 -0.42
N PRO A 22 -16.78 -2.22 0.45
CA PRO A 22 -15.95 -1.03 0.39
C PRO A 22 -15.15 -0.98 -0.91
N SER A 23 -14.70 0.22 -1.29
CA SER A 23 -13.73 0.40 -2.38
C SER A 23 -12.45 -0.41 -2.12
N GLN A 24 -11.65 -0.64 -3.16
CA GLN A 24 -10.47 -1.49 -3.01
C GLN A 24 -9.41 -0.84 -2.13
N SER A 25 -9.26 0.48 -2.22
CA SER A 25 -8.48 1.29 -1.28
C SER A 25 -8.96 1.16 0.17
N ASN A 26 -10.27 1.00 0.39
CA ASN A 26 -10.84 0.90 1.73
C ASN A 26 -11.12 -0.55 2.19
N SER A 27 -10.54 -1.54 1.50
CA SER A 27 -10.79 -2.97 1.74
C SER A 27 -9.69 -3.65 2.55
N HIS A 28 -10.00 -4.82 3.11
CA HIS A 28 -9.07 -5.67 3.85
C HIS A 28 -8.43 -4.94 5.05
N TRP A 29 -7.12 -5.06 5.21
CA TRP A 29 -6.34 -4.43 6.27
C TRP A 29 -5.78 -3.06 5.85
N LEU A 30 -6.03 -2.60 4.62
CA LEU A 30 -5.47 -1.35 4.08
C LEU A 30 -5.90 -0.12 4.90
N PRO A 31 -7.19 0.05 5.29
CA PRO A 31 -7.61 1.19 6.11
C PRO A 31 -6.95 1.19 7.49
N TRP A 32 -6.82 0.00 8.08
CA TRP A 32 -6.15 -0.17 9.36
C TRP A 32 -4.67 0.20 9.25
N LEU A 33 -3.97 -0.25 8.20
CA LEU A 33 -2.56 0.12 8.00
C LEU A 33 -2.40 1.62 7.76
N GLN A 34 -3.24 2.20 6.90
CA GLN A 34 -3.21 3.64 6.63
C GLN A 34 -3.37 4.42 7.94
N HIS A 35 -4.35 4.06 8.76
CA HIS A 35 -4.56 4.68 10.07
C HIS A 35 -3.35 4.50 10.99
N GLN A 36 -2.76 3.29 11.07
CA GLN A 36 -1.54 3.08 11.85
C GLN A 36 -0.37 3.94 11.36
N LEU A 37 -0.17 4.08 10.06
CA LEU A 37 0.89 4.93 9.53
C LEU A 37 0.66 6.41 9.88
N ILE A 38 -0.58 6.89 9.75
CA ILE A 38 -0.95 8.28 10.10
C ILE A 38 -0.67 8.58 11.57
N ILE A 39 -1.12 7.74 12.51
CA ILE A 39 -0.91 8.00 13.95
C ILE A 39 0.58 7.93 14.35
N ASN A 40 1.44 7.41 13.48
CA ASN A 40 2.89 7.36 13.68
C ASN A 40 3.66 8.38 12.81
N GLY A 41 2.97 9.43 12.35
CA GLY A 41 3.59 10.59 11.72
C GLY A 41 3.90 10.44 10.23
N PHE A 42 3.31 9.44 9.56
CA PHE A 42 3.38 9.33 8.11
C PHE A 42 2.22 10.07 7.44
N LEU A 43 2.52 10.77 6.34
CA LEU A 43 1.51 11.17 5.37
C LEU A 43 1.13 9.94 4.52
N ALA A 44 0.18 9.13 5.01
CA ALA A 44 -0.20 7.88 4.39
C ALA A 44 -1.41 8.02 3.46
N GLN A 45 -1.28 7.53 2.24
CA GLN A 45 -2.31 7.58 1.20
C GLN A 45 -2.57 6.18 0.63
N THR A 46 -3.83 5.90 0.31
CA THR A 46 -4.24 4.65 -0.34
C THR A 46 -5.09 5.00 -1.55
N PRO A 47 -4.47 5.34 -2.70
CA PRO A 47 -5.23 5.72 -3.88
C PRO A 47 -6.11 4.57 -4.39
N GLU A 48 -7.31 4.92 -4.87
CA GLU A 48 -8.10 4.01 -5.69
C GLU A 48 -7.54 4.01 -7.11
N MET A 49 -6.99 2.88 -7.53
CA MET A 49 -6.42 2.69 -8.85
C MET A 49 -7.54 2.59 -9.90
N PRO A 50 -7.33 3.14 -11.12
CA PRO A 50 -8.38 3.20 -12.13
C PRO A 50 -8.72 1.80 -12.65
N GLU A 51 -10.01 1.53 -12.83
CA GLU A 51 -10.55 0.26 -13.35
C GLU A 51 -9.87 -0.96 -12.70
N PRO A 52 -9.94 -1.11 -11.37
CA PRO A 52 -9.05 -2.02 -10.67
C PRO A 52 -9.33 -3.49 -10.97
N TYR A 53 -10.53 -3.83 -11.47
CA TYR A 53 -10.92 -5.15 -11.97
C TYR A 53 -10.29 -5.52 -13.32
N LYS A 54 -9.74 -4.54 -14.04
CA LYS A 54 -9.05 -4.70 -15.32
C LYS A 54 -7.81 -3.80 -15.33
N PRO A 55 -6.80 -4.13 -14.50
CA PRO A 55 -5.65 -3.28 -14.28
C PRO A 55 -4.92 -3.00 -15.60
N ASN A 56 -4.72 -1.73 -15.89
CA ASN A 56 -3.93 -1.26 -17.03
C ASN A 56 -2.72 -0.50 -16.47
N TYR A 57 -1.53 -0.98 -16.81
CA TYR A 57 -0.29 -0.44 -16.27
C TYR A 57 -0.15 1.07 -16.53
N GLU A 58 -0.37 1.53 -17.75
CA GLU A 58 -0.22 2.95 -18.09
C GLU A 58 -1.19 3.83 -17.30
N LYS A 59 -2.46 3.42 -17.18
CA LYS A 59 -3.44 4.17 -16.38
C LYS A 59 -3.05 4.22 -14.90
N TRP A 60 -2.60 3.09 -14.36
CA TRP A 60 -2.15 2.99 -12.96
C TRP A 60 -0.91 3.85 -12.73
N ARG A 61 0.06 3.78 -13.64
CA ARG A 61 1.27 4.59 -13.64
C ARG A 61 0.94 6.08 -13.68
N SER A 62 0.10 6.52 -14.62
CA SER A 62 -0.30 7.93 -14.73
C SER A 62 -0.99 8.46 -13.47
N LEU A 63 -1.81 7.65 -12.79
CA LEU A 63 -2.36 8.04 -11.48
C LEU A 63 -1.26 8.10 -10.43
N PHE A 64 -0.39 7.09 -10.39
CA PHE A 64 0.64 6.92 -9.37
C PHE A 64 1.73 8.00 -9.43
N GLU A 65 2.10 8.46 -10.63
CA GLU A 65 3.06 9.55 -10.85
C GLU A 65 2.57 10.92 -10.36
N ARG A 66 1.28 11.04 -9.99
CA ARG A 66 0.76 12.25 -9.32
C ARG A 66 1.22 12.36 -7.86
N PHE A 67 1.74 11.28 -7.29
CA PHE A 67 2.29 11.27 -5.94
C PHE A 67 3.79 11.51 -5.99
N GLU A 68 4.28 12.36 -5.09
CA GLU A 68 5.71 12.59 -4.97
C GLU A 68 6.37 11.41 -4.23
N ILE A 69 7.21 10.66 -4.94
CA ILE A 69 7.94 9.52 -4.38
C ILE A 69 9.38 9.96 -4.11
N ARG A 70 9.71 10.03 -2.82
CA ARG A 70 11.04 10.34 -2.30
C ARG A 70 11.72 9.07 -1.83
N GLU A 71 13.04 9.13 -1.60
CA GLU A 71 13.81 8.00 -1.06
C GLU A 71 13.28 7.49 0.28
N ASP A 72 12.65 8.35 1.10
CA ASP A 72 12.05 7.97 2.39
C ASP A 72 10.56 7.59 2.31
N THR A 73 9.99 7.51 1.09
CA THR A 73 8.60 7.11 0.88
C THR A 73 8.43 5.61 1.08
N PHE A 74 7.53 5.23 1.98
CA PHE A 74 7.15 3.83 2.18
C PHE A 74 6.14 3.38 1.14
N LEU A 75 6.47 2.33 0.39
CA LEU A 75 5.60 1.78 -0.63
C LEU A 75 5.08 0.41 -0.20
N VAL A 76 3.75 0.28 -0.16
CA VAL A 76 3.07 -0.96 0.25
C VAL A 76 2.17 -1.42 -0.88
N GLY A 77 2.37 -2.64 -1.37
CA GLY A 77 1.53 -3.20 -2.43
C GLY A 77 0.82 -4.46 -1.97
N HIS A 78 -0.50 -4.53 -2.17
CA HIS A 78 -1.28 -5.73 -1.91
C HIS A 78 -1.57 -6.47 -3.22
N SER A 79 -1.22 -7.76 -3.30
CA SER A 79 -1.51 -8.60 -4.47
C SER A 79 -1.06 -7.94 -5.79
N CYS A 80 -1.97 -7.65 -6.73
CA CYS A 80 -1.69 -6.96 -8.00
C CYS A 80 -0.99 -5.59 -7.80
N GLY A 81 -1.32 -4.86 -6.73
CA GLY A 81 -0.64 -3.62 -6.37
C GLY A 81 0.84 -3.81 -6.06
N GLY A 82 1.23 -4.97 -5.49
CA GLY A 82 2.64 -5.33 -5.30
C GLY A 82 3.37 -5.55 -6.63
N GLY A 83 2.73 -6.26 -7.56
CA GLY A 83 3.28 -6.47 -8.91
C GLY A 83 3.43 -5.15 -9.68
N PHE A 84 2.45 -4.26 -9.56
CA PHE A 84 2.53 -2.90 -10.12
C PHE A 84 3.73 -2.13 -9.58
N LEU A 85 3.93 -2.09 -8.25
CA LEU A 85 5.04 -1.36 -7.63
C LEU A 85 6.39 -1.93 -8.04
N VAL A 86 6.55 -3.25 -8.11
CA VAL A 86 7.82 -3.87 -8.56
C VAL A 86 8.17 -3.42 -9.97
N ARG A 87 7.21 -3.48 -10.90
CA ARG A 87 7.43 -3.02 -12.27
C ARG A 87 7.73 -1.53 -12.34
N TYR A 88 6.94 -0.71 -11.66
CA TYR A 88 7.12 0.74 -11.66
C TYR A 88 8.50 1.14 -11.13
N LEU A 89 8.96 0.52 -10.04
CA LEU A 89 10.28 0.80 -9.47
C LEU A 89 11.43 0.36 -10.39
N SER A 90 11.29 -0.78 -11.08
CA SER A 90 12.33 -1.24 -12.00
C SER A 90 12.47 -0.33 -13.23
N GLU A 91 11.39 0.29 -13.68
CA GLU A 91 11.41 1.21 -14.83
C GLU A 91 11.92 2.61 -14.48
N ASN A 92 11.75 3.06 -13.22
CA ASN A 92 12.04 4.44 -12.81
C ASN A 92 13.34 4.61 -12.00
N ASN A 93 14.12 3.53 -11.76
CA ASN A 93 15.38 3.55 -11.00
C ASN A 93 15.28 4.26 -9.63
N ILE A 94 14.10 4.20 -9.00
CA ILE A 94 13.87 4.88 -7.72
C ILE A 94 14.42 3.99 -6.60
N GLN A 95 15.43 4.49 -5.86
CA GLN A 95 15.84 3.89 -4.60
C GLN A 95 14.81 4.25 -3.51
N SER A 96 13.63 3.64 -3.54
CA SER A 96 12.64 3.81 -2.46
C SER A 96 13.09 3.04 -1.22
N GLY A 97 13.08 3.69 -0.06
CA GLY A 97 13.75 3.25 1.16
C GLY A 97 13.18 2.00 1.85
N LYS A 98 12.04 1.46 1.39
CA LYS A 98 11.48 0.14 1.75
C LYS A 98 10.26 -0.17 0.87
N LEU A 99 10.35 -1.20 0.03
CA LEU A 99 9.19 -1.80 -0.64
C LEU A 99 8.67 -2.97 0.21
N LEU A 100 7.41 -2.89 0.63
CA LEU A 100 6.71 -4.03 1.24
C LEU A 100 5.67 -4.56 0.25
N SER A 101 6.05 -5.59 -0.51
CA SER A 101 5.14 -6.31 -1.40
C SER A 101 4.49 -7.47 -0.65
N LEU A 102 3.20 -7.33 -0.36
CA LEU A 102 2.41 -8.35 0.34
C LEU A 102 1.72 -9.23 -0.71
N LEU A 103 2.45 -10.25 -1.18
CA LEU A 103 1.85 -11.39 -1.87
C LEU A 103 1.08 -12.25 -0.84
N ARG A 104 0.11 -13.03 -1.32
CA ARG A 104 -0.94 -13.76 -0.58
C ARG A 104 -0.44 -14.89 0.36
N GLY A 105 0.71 -14.71 1.00
CA GLY A 105 1.29 -15.58 2.04
C GLY A 105 1.84 -14.83 3.26
N LEU A 106 1.65 -13.51 3.36
CA LEU A 106 2.31 -12.67 4.38
C LEU A 106 1.48 -12.40 5.66
N ILE A 107 0.74 -13.39 6.16
CA ILE A 107 0.18 -13.29 7.53
C ILE A 107 1.32 -13.12 8.54
N GLN A 108 2.44 -13.83 8.35
CA GLN A 108 3.56 -13.81 9.28
C GLN A 108 4.23 -12.44 9.35
N THR A 109 4.52 -11.78 8.23
CA THR A 109 5.13 -10.43 8.27
C THR A 109 4.16 -9.36 8.77
N ILE A 110 2.84 -9.52 8.61
CA ILE A 110 1.87 -8.63 9.29
C ILE A 110 1.91 -8.86 10.80
N LEU A 111 2.06 -10.12 11.27
CA LEU A 111 2.25 -10.43 12.68
C LEU A 111 3.60 -9.92 13.22
N ASP A 112 4.65 -10.01 12.42
CA ASP A 112 5.99 -9.54 12.78
C ASP A 112 6.02 -8.01 12.82
N LEU A 113 5.40 -7.34 11.85
CA LEU A 113 5.20 -5.89 11.88
C LEU A 113 4.35 -5.48 13.08
N LYS A 114 3.30 -6.22 13.45
CA LYS A 114 2.54 -5.96 14.68
C LYS A 114 3.40 -6.11 15.93
N LYS A 115 4.25 -7.15 16.01
CA LYS A 115 5.17 -7.36 17.14
C LYS A 115 6.22 -6.25 17.23
N ASP A 116 6.84 -5.89 16.12
CA ASP A 116 7.82 -4.80 16.06
C ASP A 116 7.18 -3.47 16.46
N PHE A 117 5.92 -3.24 16.03
CA PHE A 117 5.15 -2.05 16.42
C PHE A 117 4.86 -1.98 17.92
N LEU A 118 4.44 -3.10 18.51
CA LEU A 118 4.18 -3.19 19.95
C LEU A 118 5.46 -3.03 20.76
N THR A 119 6.59 -3.50 20.23
CA THR A 119 7.91 -3.38 20.86
C THR A 119 8.40 -1.92 20.82
N LEU A 120 8.20 -1.22 19.70
CA LEU A 120 8.52 0.21 19.56
C LEU A 120 7.70 1.13 20.50
N ARG A 121 6.47 0.74 20.87
CA ARG A 121 5.69 1.48 21.88
C ARG A 121 6.22 1.28 23.29
N SER A 122 6.72 0.09 23.62
CA SER A 122 7.25 -0.18 24.97
C SER A 122 8.54 0.58 25.29
N THR A 123 9.35 0.92 24.28
CA THR A 123 10.61 1.67 24.44
C THR A 123 10.44 3.19 24.46
N GLN A 124 9.27 3.72 24.09
CA GLN A 124 8.97 5.16 24.15
C GLN A 124 8.21 5.58 25.43
N THR A 125 8.00 4.66 26.38
CA THR A 125 7.27 4.93 27.64
C THR A 125 8.20 4.95 28.88
N LEU A 126 9.49 5.25 28.70
CA LEU A 126 10.46 5.47 29.79
C LEU A 126 11.10 6.85 29.65
#